data_AF-A0A7G9YAE7-F1
#
_entry.id   AF-A0A7G9YAE7-F1
#
_cell.length_a   1.000
_cell.length_b   1.000
_cell.length_c   1.000
_cell.angle_alpha   90.00
_cell.angle_beta   90.00
_cell.angle_gamma   90.00
#
_symmetry.space_group_name_H-M   'P 1'
#
loop_
_entity.id
_entity.type
_entity.pdbx_description
1 polymer ?
#
loop_
_entity_poly.entity_id
_entity_poly.type
_entity_poly.pdbx_seq_one_letter_code
_entity_poly.pdbx_strand_id
1 'polypeptide(L)'
;MAKRLRYLLTQSFYAKLLAVRRVTQNKGKRTAGIDGAKWTTPNSRMNAALKLSNEKYKATPLRRVYIPKPGTTKKRPLSIPTMYDRAMQMLHALALQPIAETTADPRSFGFRKNRSTQDACQYAFTCLSRKKFCTMGFGG
;
A
#
# COMPACT_ATOMS: atom_id res chain seq x y z
N MET A 1 -22.88 -3.68 5.24
CA MET A 1 -22.18 -4.97 5.01
C MET A 1 -20.65 -4.89 5.03
N ALA A 2 -20.00 -3.93 4.36
CA ALA A 2 -18.54 -3.91 4.19
C ALA A 2 -17.69 -3.87 5.49
N LYS A 3 -18.18 -3.26 6.58
CA LYS A 3 -17.44 -3.15 7.85
C LYS A 3 -17.17 -4.52 8.49
N ARG A 4 -18.15 -5.43 8.49
CA ARG A 4 -18.04 -6.77 9.11
C ARG A 4 -17.05 -7.65 8.35
N LEU A 5 -17.11 -7.65 7.01
CA LEU A 5 -16.14 -8.39 6.19
C LEU A 5 -14.71 -7.87 6.37
N ARG A 6 -14.51 -6.55 6.41
CA ARG A 6 -13.18 -5.98 6.69
C ARG A 6 -12.64 -6.46 8.03
N TYR A 7 -13.46 -6.44 9.08
CA TYR A 7 -13.08 -6.92 10.40
C TYR A 7 -12.67 -8.39 10.37
N LEU A 8 -13.53 -9.25 9.80
CA LEU A 8 -13.25 -10.69 9.65
C LEU A 8 -11.96 -10.95 8.86
N LEU A 9 -11.74 -10.22 7.77
CA LEU A 9 -10.53 -10.34 6.96
C LEU A 9 -9.28 -9.97 7.77
N THR A 10 -9.31 -8.87 8.52
CA THR A 10 -8.16 -8.48 9.35
C THR A 10 -7.86 -9.47 10.49
N GLN A 11 -8.86 -10.22 10.96
CA GLN A 11 -8.67 -11.25 11.98
C GLN A 11 -8.31 -12.63 11.40
N SER A 12 -8.50 -12.84 10.10
CA SER A 12 -8.22 -14.12 9.44
C SER A 12 -6.74 -14.49 9.44
N PHE A 13 -6.44 -15.74 9.78
CA PHE A 13 -5.09 -16.31 9.74
C PHE A 13 -4.41 -16.16 8.37
N TYR A 14 -5.15 -16.45 7.29
CA TYR A 14 -4.61 -16.36 5.93
C TYR A 14 -4.25 -14.94 5.52
N ALA A 15 -5.05 -13.95 5.94
CA ALA A 15 -4.77 -12.54 5.65
C ALA A 15 -3.49 -12.07 6.37
N LYS A 16 -3.28 -12.49 7.62
CA LYS A 16 -2.06 -12.21 8.38
C LYS A 16 -0.82 -12.83 7.73
N LEU A 17 -0.91 -14.09 7.30
CA LEU A 17 0.16 -14.74 6.54
C LEU A 17 0.47 -14.03 5.23
N LEU A 18 -0.55 -13.64 4.48
CA LEU A 18 -0.40 -12.92 3.21
C LEU A 18 0.26 -11.55 3.42
N ALA A 19 -0.13 -10.83 4.48
CA ALA A 19 0.46 -9.55 4.84
C ALA A 19 1.96 -9.69 5.14
N VAL A 20 2.34 -10.65 5.98
CA VAL A 20 3.75 -10.95 6.30
C VAL A 20 4.52 -11.37 5.05
N ARG A 21 3.94 -12.22 4.20
CA ARG A 21 4.57 -12.64 2.93
C ARG A 21 4.86 -11.44 2.03
N ARG A 22 3.90 -10.53 1.83
CA ARG A 22 4.10 -9.33 1.00
C ARG A 22 5.21 -8.44 1.56
N VAL A 23 5.21 -8.17 2.86
CA VAL A 23 6.25 -7.34 3.51
C VAL A 23 7.64 -7.98 3.40
N THR A 24 7.73 -9.30 3.52
CA THR A 24 9.00 -10.03 3.45
C THR A 24 9.49 -10.31 2.03
N GLN A 25 8.66 -10.14 1.01
CA GLN A 25 9.04 -10.25 -0.40
C GLN A 25 9.41 -8.90 -1.03
N ASN A 26 8.99 -7.78 -0.42
CA ASN A 26 9.31 -6.45 -0.92
C ASN A 26 10.82 -6.14 -0.91
N LYS A 27 11.25 -5.21 -1.78
CA LYS A 27 12.64 -4.74 -1.89
C LYS A 27 13.21 -4.25 -0.55
N GLY A 28 12.38 -3.63 0.28
CA GLY A 28 12.75 -3.12 1.61
C GLY A 28 12.79 -4.16 2.74
N LYS A 29 12.70 -5.47 2.46
CA LYS A 29 12.65 -6.54 3.49
C LYS A 29 13.86 -6.59 4.43
N ARG A 30 15.01 -6.07 3.99
CA ARG A 30 16.26 -6.03 4.78
C ARG A 30 16.42 -4.74 5.58
N THR A 31 15.55 -3.76 5.37
CA THR A 31 15.64 -2.45 6.02
C THR A 31 14.83 -2.47 7.31
N ALA A 32 15.50 -2.47 8.45
CA ALA A 32 14.85 -2.44 9.76
C ALA A 32 14.25 -1.06 10.07
N GLY A 33 13.23 -1.07 10.94
CA GLY A 33 12.68 0.13 11.57
C GLY A 33 13.55 0.62 12.72
N ILE A 34 12.94 1.30 13.69
CA ILE A 34 13.63 1.78 14.90
C ILE A 34 13.99 0.63 15.86
N ASP A 35 13.27 -0.48 15.78
CA ASP A 35 13.41 -1.70 16.58
C ASP A 35 14.57 -2.61 16.13
N GLY A 36 15.20 -2.32 14.97
CA GLY A 36 16.27 -3.16 14.41
C GLY A 36 15.81 -4.53 13.90
N ALA A 37 14.52 -4.89 14.04
CA ALA A 37 14.02 -6.22 13.75
C ALA A 37 13.88 -6.49 12.24
N LYS A 38 14.19 -7.73 11.84
CA LYS A 38 14.06 -8.25 10.47
C LYS A 38 13.46 -9.65 10.50
N TRP A 39 12.64 -9.99 9.51
CA TRP A 39 12.01 -11.32 9.40
C TRP A 39 12.63 -12.14 8.28
N THR A 40 13.89 -12.57 8.49
CA THR A 40 14.67 -13.29 7.47
C THR A 40 14.36 -14.78 7.44
N THR A 41 14.14 -15.42 8.59
CA THR A 41 13.93 -16.88 8.71
C THR A 41 12.45 -17.25 8.60
N PRO A 42 12.10 -18.45 8.10
CA PRO A 42 10.71 -18.92 8.08
C PRO A 42 10.01 -18.85 9.45
N ASN A 43 10.70 -19.27 10.52
CA ASN A 43 10.16 -19.22 11.89
C ASN A 43 9.86 -17.79 12.33
N SER A 44 10.74 -16.82 12.02
CA SER A 44 10.48 -15.41 12.35
C SER A 44 9.23 -14.87 11.65
N ARG A 45 9.00 -15.28 10.39
CA ARG A 45 7.82 -14.88 9.62
C ARG A 45 6.54 -15.52 10.16
N MET A 46 6.59 -16.81 10.51
CA MET A 46 5.45 -17.49 11.11
C MET A 46 5.09 -16.87 12.47
N ASN A 47 6.08 -16.67 13.34
CA ASN A 47 5.89 -16.01 14.63
C ASN A 47 5.33 -14.60 14.48
N ALA A 48 5.78 -13.84 13.48
CA ALA A 48 5.25 -12.52 13.18
C ALA A 48 3.77 -12.57 12.76
N ALA A 49 3.38 -13.53 11.91
CA ALA A 49 2.00 -13.69 11.48
C ALA A 49 1.07 -14.07 12.64
N LEU A 50 1.52 -14.94 13.54
CA LEU A 50 0.78 -15.34 14.75
C LEU A 50 0.64 -14.18 15.75
N LYS A 51 1.68 -13.34 15.88
CA LYS A 51 1.66 -12.14 16.76
C LYS A 51 0.88 -10.96 16.18
N LEU A 52 0.52 -11.00 14.90
CA LEU A 52 -0.20 -9.90 14.25
C LEU A 52 -1.63 -9.84 14.79
N SER A 53 -1.97 -8.77 15.50
CA SER A 53 -3.29 -8.58 16.09
C SER A 53 -3.67 -7.10 16.08
N ASN A 54 -4.95 -6.83 15.81
CA ASN A 54 -5.53 -5.50 15.99
C ASN A 54 -5.80 -5.20 17.47
N GLU A 55 -5.86 -6.23 18.32
CA GLU A 55 -6.11 -6.06 19.75
C GLU A 55 -4.87 -5.44 20.39
N LYS A 56 -5.06 -4.26 21.00
CA LYS A 56 -3.99 -3.49 21.67
C LYS A 56 -2.84 -3.05 20.74
N TYR A 57 -3.08 -2.96 19.43
CA TYR A 57 -2.08 -2.41 18.51
C TYR A 57 -1.75 -0.96 18.85
N LYS A 58 -0.46 -0.66 19.02
CA LYS A 58 0.07 0.70 19.18
C LYS A 58 1.20 0.89 18.19
N ALA A 59 1.03 1.85 17.28
CA ALA A 59 2.03 2.15 16.27
C ALA A 59 3.34 2.64 16.91
N THR A 60 4.46 2.18 16.36
CA THR A 60 5.79 2.58 16.83
C THR A 60 6.27 3.83 16.09
N PRO A 61 7.16 4.64 16.69
CA PRO A 61 7.75 5.78 16.01
C PRO A 61 8.56 5.34 14.77
N LEU A 62 8.46 6.12 13.70
CA LEU A 62 9.13 5.80 12.43
C LEU A 62 10.60 6.20 12.45
N ARG A 63 11.47 5.37 11.89
CA ARG A 63 12.90 5.71 11.71
C ARG A 63 13.08 6.64 10.50
N ARG A 64 13.72 7.80 10.69
CA ARG A 64 14.02 8.74 9.59
C ARG A 64 15.36 8.41 8.93
N VAL A 65 15.38 8.39 7.60
CA VAL A 65 16.58 8.23 6.77
C VAL A 65 16.56 9.25 5.64
N TYR A 66 17.68 9.93 5.40
CA TYR A 66 17.78 10.91 4.31
C TYR A 66 18.40 10.28 3.07
N ILE A 67 17.68 10.38 1.94
CA ILE A 67 18.11 9.86 0.64
C ILE A 67 18.32 11.06 -0.30
N PRO A 68 19.39 11.09 -1.12
CA PRO A 68 19.59 12.17 -2.08
C PRO A 68 18.42 12.24 -3.08
N LYS A 69 18.01 13.47 -3.43
CA LYS A 69 17.06 13.68 -4.53
C LYS A 69 17.83 13.60 -5.86
N PRO A 70 17.39 12.78 -6.83
CA PRO A 70 18.02 12.76 -8.15
C PRO A 70 18.05 14.17 -8.76
N GLY A 71 19.21 14.60 -9.26
CA GLY A 71 19.38 15.90 -9.91
C GLY A 71 19.34 17.11 -8.97
N THR A 72 19.52 16.95 -7.66
CA THR A 72 19.61 18.09 -6.72
C THR A 72 20.54 17.77 -5.55
N THR A 73 21.15 18.78 -4.92
CA THR A 73 21.93 18.64 -3.67
C THR A 73 21.05 18.39 -2.44
N LYS A 74 19.73 18.59 -2.56
CA LYS A 74 18.75 18.40 -1.50
C LYS A 74 18.51 16.92 -1.19
N LYS A 75 18.30 16.59 0.08
CA LYS A 75 17.92 15.24 0.54
C LYS A 75 16.42 15.17 0.83
N ARG A 76 15.79 14.05 0.51
CA ARG A 76 14.40 13.75 0.92
C ARG A 76 14.39 12.87 2.18
N PRO A 77 13.59 13.20 3.21
CA PRO A 77 13.44 12.34 4.37
C PRO A 77 12.49 11.17 4.06
N LEU A 78 12.96 9.95 4.28
CA LEU A 78 12.17 8.73 4.22
C LEU A 78 11.84 8.25 5.64
N SER A 79 10.57 8.02 5.93
CA SER A 79 10.11 7.40 7.16
C SER A 79 10.01 5.89 6.98
N ILE A 80 10.69 5.14 7.84
CA ILE A 80 10.80 3.69 7.76
C ILE A 80 10.11 3.08 8.99
N PRO A 81 8.92 2.47 8.82
CA PRO A 81 8.24 1.77 9.90
C PRO A 81 8.93 0.46 10.26
N THR A 82 8.63 -0.08 11.44
CA THR A 82 9.03 -1.42 11.88
C THR A 82 8.41 -2.50 11.00
N MET A 83 8.96 -3.71 11.04
CA MET A 83 8.41 -4.83 10.25
C MET A 83 6.98 -5.17 10.66
N TYR A 84 6.68 -5.06 11.96
CA TYR A 84 5.34 -5.25 12.51
C TYR A 84 4.35 -4.24 11.94
N ASP A 85 4.68 -2.94 12.00
CA ASP A 85 3.80 -1.88 11.51
C ASP A 85 3.57 -1.97 10.00
N ARG A 86 4.58 -2.39 9.21
CA ARG A 86 4.40 -2.68 7.78
C ARG A 86 3.41 -3.81 7.53
N ALA A 87 3.46 -4.86 8.35
CA ALA A 87 2.53 -5.97 8.23
C ALA A 87 1.11 -5.54 8.58
N MET A 88 0.94 -4.73 9.63
CA MET A 88 -0.35 -4.12 9.99
C MET A 88 -0.89 -3.22 8.86
N GLN A 89 -0.06 -2.34 8.30
CA GLN A 89 -0.42 -1.51 7.15
C GLN A 89 -0.84 -2.36 5.95
N MET A 90 -0.10 -3.43 5.64
CA MET A 90 -0.44 -4.34 4.54
C MET A 90 -1.75 -5.09 4.81
N LEU A 91 -1.99 -5.52 6.05
CA LEU A 91 -3.22 -6.20 6.45
C LEU A 91 -4.45 -5.29 6.25
N HIS A 92 -4.36 -4.03 6.70
CA HIS A 92 -5.43 -3.06 6.47
C HIS A 92 -5.56 -2.66 5.00
N ALA A 93 -4.46 -2.55 4.26
CA ALA A 93 -4.50 -2.29 2.83
C ALA A 93 -5.24 -3.39 2.07
N LEU A 94 -5.09 -4.67 2.44
CA LEU A 94 -5.87 -5.78 1.87
C LEU A 94 -7.38 -5.58 2.08
N ALA A 95 -7.78 -5.12 3.27
CA ALA A 95 -9.18 -4.89 3.61
C ALA A 95 -9.78 -3.64 2.92
N LEU A 96 -8.96 -2.62 2.65
CA LEU A 96 -9.39 -1.36 2.05
C LEU A 96 -9.32 -1.36 0.53
N GLN A 97 -8.41 -2.12 -0.08
CA GLN A 97 -8.21 -2.19 -1.52
C GLN A 97 -9.49 -2.47 -2.32
N PRO A 98 -10.37 -3.43 -1.98
CA PRO A 98 -11.57 -3.68 -2.78
C PRO A 98 -12.55 -2.50 -2.73
N ILE A 99 -12.65 -1.82 -1.59
CA ILE A 99 -13.51 -0.63 -1.45
C ILE A 99 -12.93 0.52 -2.28
N ALA A 100 -11.62 0.75 -2.16
CA ALA A 100 -10.95 1.79 -2.91
C ALA A 100 -11.11 1.58 -4.43
N GLU A 101 -11.04 0.33 -4.90
CA GLU A 101 -11.17 0.05 -6.33
C GLU A 101 -12.59 0.26 -6.86
N THR A 102 -13.63 -0.04 -6.06
CA THR A 102 -15.02 0.15 -6.49
C THR A 102 -15.51 1.58 -6.36
N THR A 103 -14.99 2.36 -5.42
CA THR A 103 -15.43 3.76 -5.20
C THR A 103 -14.55 4.80 -5.88
N ALA A 104 -13.38 4.44 -6.38
CA ALA A 104 -12.47 5.39 -7.03
C ALA A 104 -12.98 5.84 -8.40
N ASP A 105 -12.64 7.08 -8.76
CA ASP A 105 -12.90 7.63 -10.10
C ASP A 105 -12.32 6.71 -11.19
N PRO A 106 -13.09 6.31 -12.21
CA PRO A 106 -12.60 5.54 -13.36
C PRO A 106 -11.40 6.17 -14.09
N ARG A 107 -11.23 7.49 -14.01
CA ARG A 107 -10.17 8.29 -14.65
C ARG A 107 -8.97 8.52 -13.73
N SER A 108 -8.97 7.95 -12.53
CA SER A 108 -7.81 7.97 -11.63
C SER A 108 -6.93 6.75 -11.86
N PHE A 109 -5.66 6.97 -12.21
CA PHE A 109 -4.71 5.92 -12.60
C PHE A 109 -3.61 5.64 -11.55
N GLY A 110 -3.41 6.55 -10.59
CA GLY A 110 -2.29 6.47 -9.65
C GLY A 110 -2.44 5.38 -8.59
N PHE A 111 -1.38 4.59 -8.38
CA PHE A 111 -1.25 3.59 -7.29
C PHE A 111 -2.37 2.53 -7.23
N ARG A 112 -3.06 2.28 -8.34
CA ARG A 112 -4.13 1.28 -8.45
C ARG A 112 -3.62 -0.03 -9.04
N LYS A 113 -4.34 -1.10 -8.74
CA LYS A 113 -4.04 -2.41 -9.32
C LYS A 113 -4.39 -2.37 -10.81
N ASN A 114 -3.52 -2.91 -11.66
CA ASN A 114 -3.73 -3.00 -13.11
C ASN A 114 -3.93 -1.64 -13.81
N ARG A 115 -3.42 -0.54 -13.24
CA ARG A 115 -3.38 0.78 -13.87
C ARG A 115 -1.94 1.30 -13.83
N SER A 116 -1.52 1.95 -14.90
CA SER A 116 -0.15 2.47 -15.08
C SER A 116 -0.15 3.92 -15.54
N THR A 117 1.03 4.55 -15.54
CA THR A 117 1.18 5.90 -16.09
C THR A 117 0.95 5.95 -17.59
N GLN A 118 1.19 4.84 -18.30
CA GLN A 118 0.91 4.74 -19.74
C GLN A 118 -0.59 4.83 -20.03
N ASP A 119 -1.44 4.23 -19.18
CA ASP A 119 -2.90 4.33 -19.33
C ASP A 119 -3.38 5.77 -19.22
N ALA A 120 -2.77 6.55 -18.32
CA ALA A 120 -3.06 7.97 -18.16
C ALA A 120 -2.64 8.77 -19.41
N CYS A 121 -1.47 8.49 -19.98
CA CYS A 121 -1.02 9.11 -21.23
C CYS A 121 -1.96 8.79 -22.39
N GLN A 122 -2.39 7.53 -22.52
CA GLN A 122 -3.33 7.11 -23.55
C GLN A 122 -4.69 7.80 -23.38
N TYR A 123 -5.18 7.91 -22.15
CA TYR A 123 -6.40 8.64 -21.85
C TYR A 123 -6.29 10.11 -22.24
N ALA A 124 -5.20 10.79 -21.83
CA ALA A 124 -4.96 12.18 -22.21
C ALA A 124 -4.88 12.37 -23.74
N PHE A 125 -4.18 11.48 -24.44
CA PHE A 125 -4.09 11.51 -25.90
C PHE A 125 -5.45 11.36 -26.58
N THR A 126 -6.25 10.39 -26.15
CA THR A 126 -7.59 10.17 -26.72
C THR A 126 -8.55 11.33 -26.45
N CYS A 127 -8.43 12.00 -25.31
CA CYS A 127 -9.18 13.23 -25.01
C CYS A 127 -8.76 14.40 -25.89
N LEU A 128 -7.45 14.60 -26.11
CA LEU A 128 -6.91 15.79 -26.79
C LEU A 128 -6.83 15.63 -28.32
N SER A 129 -6.79 14.41 -28.85
CA SER A 129 -6.67 14.14 -30.30
C SER A 129 -7.95 14.38 -31.10
N ARG A 130 -9.11 14.57 -30.44
CA ARG A 130 -10.40 14.77 -31.12
C ARG A 130 -10.68 16.26 -31.35
N LYS A 131 -10.84 16.68 -32.61
CA LYS A 131 -11.12 18.08 -33.01
C LYS A 131 -12.47 18.66 -32.52
N LYS A 132 -13.39 17.85 -32.00
CA LYS A 132 -14.67 18.31 -31.44
C LYS A 132 -14.93 17.63 -30.09
N PHE A 133 -14.63 18.33 -29.00
CA PHE A 133 -15.13 18.00 -27.67
C PHE A 133 -15.88 19.21 -27.10
N CYS A 134 -16.87 19.67 -27.86
CA CYS A 134 -18.00 20.40 -27.30
C CYS A 134 -19.15 19.41 -27.22
N THR A 135 -19.84 19.37 -26.07
CA THR A 135 -20.98 18.53 -25.69
C THR A 135 -20.71 17.04 -25.45
N MET A 136 -20.38 16.69 -24.20
CA MET A 136 -21.00 15.52 -23.56
C MET A 136 -21.48 15.93 -22.17
N GLY A 137 -22.80 15.85 -22.00
CA GLY A 137 -23.52 16.29 -20.82
C GLY A 137 -23.16 15.52 -19.56
N PHE A 138 -23.26 16.23 -18.44
CA PHE A 138 -23.48 15.66 -17.12
C PHE A 138 -24.85 14.95 -17.15
N GLY A 139 -24.86 13.62 -17.13
CA GLY A 139 -26.03 12.82 -16.76
C GLY A 139 -25.95 12.51 -15.26
N GLY A 140 -27.00 12.87 -14.53
CA GLY A 140 -27.21 12.56 -13.11
C GLY A 140 -27.68 11.14 -12.86
#